data_AF-A0A957UGX9-F1
#
_entry.id   AF-A0A957UGX9-F1
#
_cell.length_a   1.000
_cell.length_b   1.000
_cell.length_c   1.000
_cell.angle_alpha   90.00
_cell.angle_beta   90.00
_cell.angle_gamma   90.00
#
_symmetry.space_group_name_H-M   'P 1'
#
loop_
_entity.id
_entity.type
_entity.pdbx_description
1 polymer ?
#
loop_
_entity_poly.entity_id
_entity_poly.type
_entity_poly.pdbx_seq_one_letter_code
_entity_poly.pdbx_strand_id
1 'polypeptide(L)'
;MSTRAPRERLLDILEAIEEIQQYTAGMSLEKFQADRKTLKAVMADFAILGEAAGHIPASLTEQYPDVPWAILRAMRNRMVHVYFSVSPLNSMGYDSI
;
A
#
# COMPACT_ATOMS: atom_id res chain seq x y z
N MET A 1 -21.70 6.06 -3.58
CA MET A 1 -20.42 6.30 -2.88
C MET A 1 -20.53 5.70 -1.49
N SER A 2 -19.63 4.79 -1.13
CA SER A 2 -19.71 4.02 0.12
C SER A 2 -19.82 4.94 1.35
N THR A 3 -20.91 4.81 2.09
CA THR A 3 -21.32 5.61 3.27
C THR A 3 -20.56 5.21 4.54
N ARG A 4 -19.26 4.89 4.42
CA ARG A 4 -18.42 4.51 5.57
C ARG A 4 -17.93 5.74 6.33
N ALA A 5 -17.97 5.65 7.65
CA ALA A 5 -17.55 6.73 8.53
C ALA A 5 -16.02 6.94 8.47
N PRO A 6 -15.49 8.16 8.67
CA PRO A 6 -14.06 8.41 8.71
C PRO A 6 -13.31 7.50 9.70
N ARG A 7 -13.94 7.17 10.83
CA ARG A 7 -13.38 6.25 11.83
C ARG A 7 -13.12 4.85 11.26
N GLU A 8 -14.04 4.30 10.46
CA GLU A 8 -13.89 2.98 9.87
C GLU A 8 -12.73 2.96 8.87
N ARG A 9 -12.54 4.04 8.12
CA ARG A 9 -11.42 4.19 7.18
C ARG A 9 -10.08 4.30 7.90
N LEU A 10 -10.04 4.98 9.06
CA LEU A 10 -8.85 5.01 9.90
C LEU A 10 -8.52 3.61 10.45
N LEU A 11 -9.54 2.82 10.79
CA LEU A 11 -9.33 1.43 11.20
C LEU A 11 -8.80 0.57 10.06
N ASP A 12 -9.34 0.71 8.83
CA ASP A 12 -8.80 0.00 7.66
C ASP A 12 -7.31 0.32 7.44
N ILE A 13 -6.91 1.59 7.62
CA ILE A 13 -5.51 2.00 7.51
C ILE A 13 -4.66 1.31 8.57
N LEU A 14 -5.13 1.27 9.82
CA LEU A 14 -4.39 0.66 10.93
C LEU A 14 -4.27 -0.85 10.76
N GLU A 15 -5.35 -1.52 10.36
CA GLU A 15 -5.38 -2.97 10.09
C GLU A 15 -4.41 -3.32 8.96
N ALA A 16 -4.44 -2.58 7.84
CA ALA A 16 -3.49 -2.77 6.75
C ALA A 16 -2.02 -2.58 7.18
N ILE A 17 -1.73 -1.61 8.05
CA ILE A 17 -0.37 -1.41 8.58
C ILE A 17 0.04 -2.60 9.45
N GLU A 18 -0.84 -3.06 10.33
CA GLU A 18 -0.58 -4.19 11.22
C GLU A 18 -0.33 -5.48 10.43
N GLU A 19 -1.15 -5.77 9.41
CA GLU A 19 -0.97 -6.92 8.54
C GLU A 19 0.38 -6.88 7.79
N ILE A 20 0.75 -5.74 7.20
CA ILE A 20 2.05 -5.57 6.55
C ILE A 20 3.19 -5.88 7.53
N GLN A 21 3.11 -5.37 8.76
CA GLN A 21 4.12 -5.61 9.79
C GLN A 21 4.19 -7.10 10.16
N GLN A 22 3.06 -7.77 10.30
CA GLN A 22 2.99 -9.20 10.61
C GLN A 22 3.56 -10.06 9.49
N TYR A 23 3.20 -9.78 8.23
CA TYR A 23 3.68 -10.54 7.08
C TYR A 23 5.19 -10.40 6.88
N THR A 24 5.75 -9.23 7.17
CA THR A 24 7.17 -8.93 6.96
C THR A 24 8.04 -9.18 8.19
N ALA A 25 7.44 -9.53 9.34
CA ALA A 25 8.15 -9.76 10.58
C ALA A 25 9.22 -10.86 10.44
N GLY A 26 10.47 -10.52 10.76
CA GLY A 26 11.60 -11.45 10.69
C GLY A 26 12.03 -11.86 9.28
N MET A 27 11.45 -11.27 8.24
CA MET A 27 11.90 -11.48 6.86
C MET A 27 13.11 -10.59 6.56
N SER A 28 14.12 -11.16 5.90
CA SER A 28 15.10 -10.33 5.19
C SER A 28 14.49 -9.81 3.89
N LEU A 29 15.11 -8.80 3.29
CA LEU A 29 14.66 -8.25 2.01
C LEU A 29 14.65 -9.31 0.90
N GLU A 30 15.66 -10.18 0.87
CA GLU A 30 15.79 -11.25 -0.12
C GLU A 30 14.66 -12.28 0.02
N LYS A 31 14.33 -12.65 1.27
CA LYS A 31 13.21 -13.56 1.55
C LYS A 31 11.88 -12.94 1.14
N PHE A 32 11.68 -11.66 1.44
CA PHE A 32 10.48 -10.93 1.06
C PHE A 32 10.31 -10.87 -0.48
N GLN A 33 11.39 -10.57 -1.21
CA GLN A 33 11.37 -10.51 -2.67
C GLN A 33 11.12 -11.87 -3.33
N ALA A 34 11.63 -12.95 -2.73
CA ALA A 34 11.42 -14.31 -3.22
C ALA A 34 10.00 -14.85 -2.92
N ASP A 35 9.34 -14.34 -1.88
CA ASP A 35 7.99 -14.76 -1.50
C ASP A 35 6.91 -13.94 -2.22
N ARG A 36 6.49 -14.45 -3.38
CA ARG A 36 5.43 -13.82 -4.21
C ARG A 36 4.09 -13.71 -3.49
N LYS A 37 3.78 -14.58 -2.53
CA LYS A 37 2.51 -14.51 -1.79
C LYS A 37 2.55 -13.30 -0.85
N THR A 38 3.62 -13.19 -0.07
CA THR A 38 3.81 -12.10 0.88
C THR A 38 3.93 -10.75 0.18
N LEU A 39 4.66 -10.69 -0.94
CA LEU A 39 4.74 -9.48 -1.76
C LEU A 39 3.37 -9.02 -2.27
N LYS A 40 2.53 -9.95 -2.73
CA LYS A 40 1.16 -9.63 -3.18
C LYS A 40 0.23 -9.21 -2.03
N ALA A 41 0.37 -9.82 -0.85
CA ALA A 41 -0.40 -9.44 0.34
C ALA A 41 -0.08 -8.00 0.75
N VAL A 42 1.21 -7.69 0.93
CA VAL A 42 1.68 -6.34 1.26
C VAL A 42 1.23 -5.30 0.23
N MET A 43 1.25 -5.65 -1.06
CA MET A 43 0.73 -4.78 -2.11
C MET A 43 -0.77 -4.50 -2.00
N ALA A 44 -1.56 -5.51 -1.66
CA ALA A 44 -2.99 -5.37 -1.49
C ALA A 44 -3.29 -4.43 -0.30
N ASP A 45 -2.57 -4.58 0.81
CA ASP A 45 -2.74 -3.74 1.99
C ASP A 45 -2.36 -2.29 1.73
N PHE A 46 -1.29 -2.03 0.98
CA PHE A 46 -0.96 -0.68 0.54
C PHE A 46 -2.05 -0.05 -0.35
N ALA A 47 -2.74 -0.86 -1.16
CA ALA A 47 -3.86 -0.38 -1.96
C ALA A 47 -5.09 -0.04 -1.08
N ILE A 48 -5.41 -0.90 -0.12
CA ILE A 48 -6.49 -0.68 0.86
C ILE A 48 -6.22 0.59 1.67
N LEU A 49 -5.01 0.71 2.23
CA LEU A 49 -4.55 1.88 2.97
C LEU A 49 -4.69 3.16 2.14
N GLY A 50 -4.23 3.14 0.88
CA GLY A 50 -4.29 4.31 0.01
C GLY A 50 -5.71 4.72 -0.37
N GLU A 51 -6.59 3.74 -0.58
CA GLU A 51 -8.00 3.99 -0.87
C GLU A 51 -8.75 4.53 0.35
N ALA A 52 -8.50 3.97 1.54
CA ALA A 52 -9.07 4.45 2.79
C ALA A 52 -8.62 5.89 3.10
N ALA A 53 -7.32 6.17 2.94
CA ALA A 53 -6.75 7.51 3.11
C ALA A 53 -7.32 8.52 2.10
N GLY A 54 -7.61 8.08 0.87
CA GLY A 54 -8.22 8.90 -0.19
C GLY A 54 -9.60 9.43 0.15
N HIS A 55 -10.30 8.77 1.07
CA HIS A 55 -11.64 9.11 1.47
C HIS A 55 -11.73 9.77 2.85
N ILE A 56 -10.62 10.07 3.52
CA ILE A 56 -10.65 10.86 4.74
C ILE A 56 -10.99 12.32 4.41
N PRO A 57 -11.96 12.96 5.10
CA PRO A 57 -12.33 14.34 4.83
C PRO A 57 -11.16 15.31 5.04
N ALA A 58 -11.07 16.34 4.19
CA ALA A 58 -10.03 17.37 4.29
C ALA A 58 -10.00 18.04 5.68
N SER A 59 -11.17 18.32 6.25
CA SER A 59 -11.31 18.89 7.59
C SER A 59 -10.63 18.07 8.68
N LEU A 60 -10.51 16.76 8.52
CA LEU A 60 -9.77 15.90 9.44
C LEU A 60 -8.28 15.89 9.10
N THR A 61 -7.92 15.74 7.82
CA THR A 61 -6.50 15.70 7.43
C THR A 61 -5.76 17.01 7.72
N GLU A 62 -6.45 18.15 7.63
CA GLU A 62 -5.90 19.48 7.95
C GLU A 62 -5.66 19.68 9.45
N GLN A 63 -6.43 19.00 10.31
CA GLN A 63 -6.20 19.00 11.76
C GLN A 63 -4.99 18.16 12.17
N TYR A 64 -4.57 17.20 11.34
CA TYR A 64 -3.45 16.30 11.60
C TYR A 64 -2.41 16.37 10.45
N PRO A 65 -1.76 17.52 10.23
CA PRO A 65 -0.85 17.72 9.11
C PRO A 65 0.45 16.91 9.23
N ASP A 66 0.82 16.46 10.43
CA ASP A 66 2.00 15.62 10.68
C ASP A 66 1.85 14.21 10.10
N VAL A 67 0.61 13.77 9.87
CA VAL A 67 0.34 12.50 9.18
C VAL A 67 0.54 12.72 7.67
N PRO A 68 1.33 11.89 6.98
CA PRO A 68 1.67 12.11 5.57
C PRO A 68 0.53 11.68 4.62
N TRP A 69 -0.64 12.29 4.73
CA TRP A 69 -1.85 11.94 3.98
C TRP A 69 -1.66 11.88 2.47
N ALA A 70 -0.83 12.77 1.91
CA ALA A 70 -0.53 12.76 0.48
C ALA A 70 0.21 11.47 0.06
N ILE A 71 1.16 11.01 0.88
CA ILE A 71 1.92 9.79 0.63
C ILE A 71 1.01 8.57 0.77
N LEU A 72 0.19 8.51 1.84
CA LEU A 72 -0.76 7.42 2.05
C LEU A 72 -1.69 7.28 0.84
N ARG A 73 -2.29 8.37 0.38
CA ARG A 73 -3.17 8.39 -0.81
C ARG A 73 -2.46 7.94 -2.09
N ALA A 74 -1.18 8.28 -2.25
CA ALA A 74 -0.41 7.90 -3.43
C ALA A 74 -0.09 6.40 -3.49
N MET A 75 -0.14 5.68 -2.37
CA MET A 75 0.22 4.25 -2.31
C MET A 75 -0.62 3.39 -3.26
N ARG A 76 -1.92 3.69 -3.42
CA ARG A 76 -2.80 2.93 -4.33
C ARG A 76 -2.29 2.91 -5.77
N ASN A 77 -1.65 3.99 -6.22
CA ASN A 77 -1.11 4.13 -7.58
C ASN A 77 0.34 3.66 -7.66
N ARG A 78 1.12 3.85 -6.59
CA ARG A 78 2.56 3.53 -6.55
C ARG A 78 2.81 2.03 -6.64
N MET A 79 1.98 1.21 -5.99
CA MET A 79 2.18 -0.25 -5.97
C MET A 79 2.04 -0.91 -7.34
N VAL A 80 1.19 -0.36 -8.22
CA VAL A 80 1.05 -0.82 -9.60
C VAL A 80 2.39 -0.64 -10.34
N HIS A 81 3.00 0.54 -10.23
CA HIS A 81 4.30 0.81 -10.87
C HIS A 81 5.45 -0.03 -10.29
N VAL A 82 5.49 -0.20 -8.96
CA VAL A 82 6.54 -0.98 -8.30
C VAL A 82 6.43 -2.47 -8.67
N TYR A 83 5.22 -3.03 -8.76
CA TYR A 83 5.01 -4.42 -9.17
C TYR A 83 5.55 -4.74 -10.56
N PHE A 84 5.36 -3.84 -11.52
CA PHE A 84 5.95 -3.97 -12.86
C PHE A 84 7.48 -3.91 -12.81
N SER A 85 8.05 -3.21 -11.83
CA SER A 85 9.50 -3.07 -11.67
C SER A 85 10.15 -4.29 -10.99
N VAL A 86 9.42 -5.02 -10.13
CA VAL A 86 9.94 -6.19 -9.39
C VAL A 86 9.53 -7.54 -10.00
N SER A 87 8.66 -7.55 -11.01
CA SER A 87 8.34 -8.77 -11.75
C SER A 87 9.53 -9.24 -12.60
N PRO A 88 9.86 -10.54 -12.63
CA PRO A 88 10.94 -11.10 -13.47
C PRO A 88 10.72 -10.93 -14.97
N LEU A 89 9.57 -10.39 -15.41
CA LEU A 89 9.33 -10.04 -16.81
C LEU A 89 10.36 -9.02 -17.33
N ASN A 90 11.00 -8.24 -16.45
CA ASN A 90 12.11 -7.36 -16.85
C ASN A 90 13.48 -8.05 -16.90
N SER A 91 13.57 -9.34 -16.54
CA SER A 91 14.78 -10.17 -16.71
C SER A 91 14.75 -11.06 -17.95
N MET A 92 13.65 -11.03 -18.72
CA MET A 92 13.60 -11.52 -20.09
C MET A 92 13.52 -10.30 -21.01
N GLY A 93 14.66 -9.85 -21.52
CA GLY A 93 14.82 -8.60 -22.25
C GLY A 93 13.76 -8.36 -23.33
N TYR A 94 12.81 -7.49 -23.00
CA TYR A 94 11.93 -6.81 -23.95
C TYR A 94 12.17 -5.29 -23.85
N ASP A 95 13.44 -4.88 -23.97
CA ASP A 95 13.78 -3.55 -24.47
C ASP A 95 13.63 -3.60 -25.99
N SER A 96 12.40 -3.50 -26.50
CA SER A 96 12.03 -3.03 -27.84
C SER A 96 10.53 -3.25 -28.04
N ILE A 97 9.75 -2.17 -27.95
CA ILE A 97 8.81 -1.62 -28.95
C ILE A 97 8.40 -0.23 -28.48
#